data_AF-A0A0R1YY33-F1
#
_entry.id   AF-A0A0R1YY33-F1
#
_cell.length_a   1.000
_cell.length_b   1.000
_cell.length_c   1.000
_cell.angle_alpha   90.00
_cell.angle_beta   90.00
_cell.angle_gamma   90.00
#
_symmetry.space_group_name_H-M   'P 1'
#
loop_
_entity.id
_entity.type
_entity.pdbx_description
1 polymer ?
#
loop_
_entity_poly.entity_id
_entity_poly.type
_entity_poly.pdbx_seq_one_letter_code
_entity_poly.pdbx_strand_id
1 'polypeptide(L)'
;MFRSQPAKAADTYYQVASIHKTTPTSWRGNWYSYVNGRFCLTQINKYSVTQKYKGKKHTLYKSSWKGYRKLAVGKIVGTNRYTFNAYAKKAYQSDHGWGIAHRKVEGQKITVLRDYSGGGSYVDLFRSPVYRSYGSN
;
A
#
# COMPACT_ATOMS: atom_id res chain seq x y z
N MET A 1 26.25 22.83 11.52
CA MET A 1 26.67 21.43 11.30
C MET A 1 25.81 20.53 12.18
N PHE A 2 24.81 19.85 11.62
CA PHE A 2 24.09 18.75 12.31
C PHE A 2 23.81 17.67 11.27
N ARG A 3 24.68 16.65 11.24
CA ARG A 3 24.46 15.44 10.44
C ARG A 3 23.46 14.58 11.19
N SER A 4 22.20 14.61 10.77
CA SER A 4 21.21 13.63 11.18
C SER A 4 21.70 12.24 10.77
N GLN A 5 22.14 11.43 11.74
CA GLN A 5 22.49 10.03 11.48
C GLN A 5 21.26 9.34 10.90
N PRO A 6 21.37 8.64 9.75
CA PRO A 6 20.28 7.81 9.28
C PRO A 6 20.02 6.74 10.33
N ALA A 7 18.80 6.69 10.86
CA ALA A 7 18.37 5.57 11.67
C ALA A 7 18.58 4.29 10.84
N LYS A 8 19.56 3.47 11.22
CA LYS A 8 19.75 2.13 10.64
C LYS A 8 18.51 1.32 10.98
N ALA A 9 17.55 1.28 10.07
CA ALA A 9 16.51 0.27 10.09
C ALA A 9 17.22 -1.10 10.05
N ALA A 10 16.81 -2.02 10.92
CA ALA A 10 17.24 -3.41 10.89
C ALA A 10 17.13 -3.98 9.47
N ASP A 11 17.92 -4.99 9.10
CA ASP A 11 17.90 -5.64 7.78
C ASP A 11 16.48 -5.92 7.30
N THR A 12 15.92 -4.94 6.59
CA THR A 12 14.55 -4.95 6.11
C THR A 12 14.59 -5.47 4.70
N TYR A 13 13.59 -6.27 4.32
CA TYR A 13 13.51 -6.79 2.96
C TYR A 13 13.56 -5.67 1.90
N TYR A 14 13.01 -4.51 2.24
CA TYR A 14 13.25 -3.25 1.53
C TYR A 14 14.02 -2.30 2.43
N GLN A 15 15.11 -1.72 1.93
CA GLN A 15 15.70 -0.55 2.58
C GLN A 15 14.67 0.59 2.53
N VAL A 16 14.30 1.12 3.70
CA VAL A 16 13.35 2.24 3.83
C VAL A 16 14.08 3.51 4.29
N ALA A 17 13.78 4.64 3.64
CA ALA A 17 14.40 5.92 3.99
C ALA A 17 13.61 6.64 5.09
N SER A 18 12.36 6.99 4.79
CA SER A 18 11.47 7.72 5.70
C SER A 18 10.33 6.85 6.18
N ILE A 19 10.13 6.76 7.49
CA ILE A 19 9.05 5.98 8.11
C ILE A 19 7.97 6.92 8.64
N HIS A 20 6.77 6.80 8.09
CA HIS A 20 5.55 7.34 8.67
C HIS A 20 5.04 6.39 9.74
N LYS A 21 4.94 6.88 10.99
CA LYS A 21 4.47 6.09 12.12
C LYS A 21 3.06 5.51 11.89
N THR A 22 2.23 6.13 11.06
CA THR A 22 0.88 5.64 10.77
C THR A 22 0.54 5.77 9.29
N THR A 23 -0.34 4.89 8.80
CA THR A 23 -0.92 4.97 7.45
C THR A 23 -1.43 6.37 7.14
N PRO A 24 -0.99 6.99 6.02
CA PRO A 24 -1.45 8.32 5.59
C PRO A 24 -2.98 8.41 5.52
N THR A 25 -3.55 9.54 5.93
CA THR A 25 -5.01 9.76 5.93
C THR A 25 -5.59 9.65 4.53
N SER A 26 -4.90 10.18 3.51
CA SER A 26 -5.28 10.10 2.10
C SER A 26 -5.43 8.67 1.57
N TRP A 27 -4.81 7.68 2.22
CA TRP A 27 -4.89 6.26 1.83
C TRP A 27 -6.00 5.52 2.57
N ARG A 28 -6.52 6.07 3.67
CA ARG A 28 -7.53 5.39 4.50
C ARG A 28 -8.89 5.40 3.81
N GLY A 29 -9.73 4.42 4.15
CA GLY A 29 -11.08 4.23 3.62
C GLY A 29 -11.17 3.04 2.68
N ASN A 30 -12.25 3.02 1.91
CA ASN A 30 -12.53 1.97 0.93
C ASN A 30 -11.89 2.32 -0.42
N TRP A 31 -11.37 1.28 -1.06
CA TRP A 31 -10.84 1.30 -2.40
C TRP A 31 -11.31 0.06 -3.17
N TYR A 32 -11.58 0.22 -4.45
CA TYR A 32 -12.18 -0.80 -5.29
C TYR A 32 -11.28 -1.08 -6.48
N SER A 33 -11.05 -2.36 -6.77
CA SER A 33 -10.54 -2.80 -8.07
C SER A 33 -11.47 -3.82 -8.66
N TYR A 34 -11.47 -3.89 -9.99
CA TYR A 34 -12.15 -4.93 -10.73
C TYR A 34 -11.11 -5.92 -11.24
N VAL A 35 -11.22 -7.18 -10.85
CA VAL A 35 -10.28 -8.25 -11.18
C VAL A 35 -11.07 -9.49 -11.53
N ASN A 36 -10.80 -10.08 -12.71
CA ASN A 36 -11.45 -11.30 -13.20
C ASN A 36 -12.99 -11.25 -13.11
N GLY A 37 -13.58 -10.14 -13.56
CA GLY A 37 -15.04 -9.97 -13.61
C GLY A 37 -15.69 -9.67 -12.25
N ARG A 38 -14.91 -9.42 -11.18
CA ARG A 38 -15.44 -9.22 -9.82
C ARG A 38 -14.75 -8.07 -9.11
N PHE A 39 -15.49 -7.40 -8.23
CA PHE A 39 -14.91 -6.39 -7.35
C PHE A 39 -14.07 -7.01 -6.24
N CYS A 40 -12.89 -6.43 -6.02
CA CYS A 40 -12.11 -6.57 -4.80
C CYS A 40 -12.22 -5.25 -4.02
N LEU A 41 -12.70 -5.32 -2.77
CA LEU A 41 -12.74 -4.19 -1.85
C LEU A 41 -11.50 -4.22 -0.98
N THR A 42 -10.60 -3.24 -1.16
CA THR A 42 -9.47 -2.99 -0.26
C THR A 42 -9.88 -1.92 0.77
N GLN A 43 -9.83 -2.26 2.05
CA GLN A 43 -10.14 -1.36 3.15
C GLN A 43 -8.85 -1.05 3.91
N ILE A 44 -8.52 0.23 4.00
CA ILE A 44 -7.31 0.71 4.65
C ILE A 44 -7.71 1.56 5.84
N ASN A 45 -7.16 1.26 7.03
CA ASN A 45 -7.36 2.09 8.20
C ASN A 45 -6.02 2.31 8.93
N LYS A 46 -6.07 2.89 10.12
CA LYS A 46 -4.89 3.21 10.93
C LYS A 46 -4.11 1.99 11.42
N TYR A 47 -4.74 0.82 11.45
CA TYR A 47 -4.30 -0.40 12.12
C TYR A 47 -4.05 -1.56 11.14
N SER A 48 -4.79 -1.60 10.03
CA SER A 48 -4.72 -2.70 9.07
C SER A 48 -5.12 -2.32 7.65
N VAL A 49 -4.74 -3.19 6.73
CA VAL A 49 -5.22 -3.29 5.35
C VAL A 49 -5.89 -4.64 5.20
N THR A 50 -7.14 -4.66 4.74
CA THR A 50 -7.90 -5.89 4.47
C THR A 50 -8.48 -5.86 3.07
N GLN A 51 -8.56 -7.01 2.42
CA GLN A 51 -9.23 -7.19 1.14
C GLN A 51 -10.43 -8.11 1.27
N LYS A 52 -11.54 -7.76 0.62
CA LYS A 52 -12.69 -8.63 0.44
C LYS A 52 -12.84 -8.95 -1.04
N TYR A 53 -12.70 -10.22 -1.39
CA TYR A 53 -12.82 -10.72 -2.76
C TYR A 53 -13.63 -12.02 -2.75
N LYS A 54 -14.58 -12.15 -3.69
CA LYS A 54 -15.51 -13.30 -3.77
C LYS A 54 -16.18 -13.63 -2.41
N GLY A 55 -16.56 -12.60 -1.66
CA GLY A 55 -17.21 -12.73 -0.34
C GLY A 55 -16.23 -13.03 0.82
N LYS A 56 -15.00 -13.46 0.54
CA LYS A 56 -13.99 -13.79 1.57
C LYS A 56 -13.16 -12.56 1.92
N LYS A 57 -12.91 -12.37 3.22
CA LYS A 57 -12.10 -11.27 3.75
C LYS A 57 -10.73 -11.79 4.20
N HIS A 58 -9.67 -11.12 3.76
CA HIS A 58 -8.29 -11.41 4.09
C HIS A 58 -7.63 -10.16 4.70
N THR A 59 -6.85 -10.34 5.76
CA THR A 59 -5.99 -9.25 6.27
C THR A 59 -4.67 -9.32 5.52
N LEU A 60 -4.35 -8.29 4.74
CA LEU A 60 -3.07 -8.19 4.06
C LEU A 60 -1.98 -7.75 5.04
N TYR A 61 -2.24 -6.64 5.72
CA TYR A 61 -1.27 -6.02 6.63
C TYR A 61 -1.95 -5.64 7.94
N LYS A 62 -1.28 -5.89 9.06
CA LYS A 62 -1.64 -5.38 10.38
C LYS A 62 -0.37 -5.17 11.18
N SER A 63 -0.39 -4.25 12.15
CA SER A 63 0.73 -4.16 13.08
C SER A 63 0.78 -5.41 13.96
N SER A 64 1.91 -6.11 13.98
CA SER A 64 2.21 -7.22 14.89
C SER A 64 3.19 -6.82 16.01
N TRP A 65 3.55 -5.54 16.09
CA TRP A 65 4.55 -5.02 17.02
C TRP A 65 4.00 -4.92 18.44
N LYS A 66 4.71 -5.50 19.41
CA LYS A 66 4.35 -5.42 20.84
C LYS A 66 4.29 -3.95 21.27
N GLY A 67 3.16 -3.52 21.81
CA GLY A 67 2.93 -2.13 22.26
C GLY A 67 2.62 -1.12 21.16
N TYR A 68 2.83 -1.45 19.88
CA TYR A 68 2.55 -0.55 18.76
C TYR A 68 1.44 -1.08 17.87
N ARG A 69 0.24 -0.50 17.98
CA ARG A 69 -0.96 -1.00 17.27
C ARG A 69 -1.15 -0.41 15.88
N LYS A 70 -0.54 0.73 15.56
CA LYS A 70 -0.77 1.44 14.29
C LYS A 70 0.08 0.82 13.18
N LEU A 71 -0.43 0.80 11.96
CA LEU A 71 0.30 0.32 10.81
C LEU A 71 1.23 1.43 10.30
N ALA A 72 2.54 1.19 10.38
CA ALA A 72 3.57 2.10 9.88
C ALA A 72 3.81 1.89 8.37
N VAL A 73 4.18 2.97 7.69
CA VAL A 73 4.43 2.99 6.24
C VAL A 73 5.83 3.56 6.00
N GLY A 74 6.64 2.91 5.17
CA GLY A 74 8.02 3.32 4.89
C GLY A 74 8.24 3.58 3.41
N LYS A 75 8.91 4.68 3.04
CA LYS A 75 9.32 4.93 1.65
C LYS A 75 10.43 3.97 1.25
N ILE A 76 10.22 3.18 0.20
CA ILE A 76 11.21 2.24 -0.33
C ILE A 76 12.31 3.04 -1.05
N VAL A 77 13.57 2.86 -0.63
CA VAL A 77 14.75 3.54 -1.21
C VAL A 77 14.83 3.29 -2.72
N GLY A 78 15.22 4.31 -3.48
CA GLY A 78 15.35 4.21 -4.95
C GLY A 78 14.01 4.21 -5.69
N THR A 79 12.87 4.38 -5.00
CA THR A 79 11.55 4.39 -5.62
C THR A 79 10.66 5.50 -5.07
N ASN A 80 9.53 5.74 -5.75
CA ASN A 80 8.44 6.58 -5.25
C ASN A 80 7.31 5.77 -4.56
N ARG A 81 7.62 4.51 -4.18
CA ARG A 81 6.67 3.58 -3.57
C ARG A 81 6.87 3.54 -2.05
N TYR A 82 5.81 3.15 -1.34
CA TYR A 82 5.87 2.93 0.10
C TYR A 82 5.38 1.55 0.46
N THR A 83 5.96 0.96 1.50
CA THR A 83 5.52 -0.35 1.98
C THR A 83 4.80 -0.26 3.32
N PHE A 84 3.75 -1.06 3.48
CA PHE A 84 3.20 -1.36 4.79
C PHE A 84 4.16 -2.26 5.57
N ASN A 85 4.21 -2.06 6.89
CA ASN A 85 5.15 -2.75 7.78
C ASN A 85 6.61 -2.40 7.47
N ALA A 86 6.94 -1.10 7.56
CA ALA A 86 8.27 -0.53 7.30
C ALA A 86 9.46 -1.17 8.05
N TYR A 87 9.19 -2.00 9.05
CA TYR A 87 10.19 -2.70 9.86
C TYR A 87 10.22 -4.22 9.57
N ALA A 88 9.58 -4.66 8.48
CA ALA A 88 9.57 -6.05 8.02
C ALA A 88 10.98 -6.55 7.71
N LYS A 89 11.38 -7.68 8.32
CA LYS A 89 12.70 -8.29 8.11
C LYS A 89 12.71 -9.31 6.96
N LYS A 90 11.54 -9.72 6.47
CA LYS A 90 11.40 -10.73 5.41
C LYS A 90 10.36 -10.32 4.36
N ALA A 91 10.55 -10.81 3.14
CA ALA A 91 9.72 -10.48 1.96
C ALA A 91 8.22 -10.63 2.17
N TYR A 92 7.82 -11.77 2.72
CA TYR A 92 6.41 -12.10 2.96
C TYR A 92 5.75 -11.21 4.03
N GLN A 93 6.51 -10.36 4.72
CA GLN A 93 6.02 -9.49 5.78
C GLN A 93 5.75 -8.05 5.29
N SER A 94 6.06 -7.73 4.03
CA SER A 94 5.86 -6.41 3.40
C SER A 94 5.26 -6.57 2.00
N ASP A 95 4.71 -5.49 1.42
CA ASP A 95 4.28 -5.45 0.02
C ASP A 95 5.40 -5.00 -0.93
N HIS A 96 5.17 -5.14 -2.24
CA HIS A 96 6.04 -4.64 -3.30
C HIS A 96 5.84 -3.15 -3.63
N GLY A 97 5.08 -2.45 -2.79
CA GLY A 97 4.92 -1.00 -2.81
C GLY A 97 3.49 -0.53 -3.05
N TRP A 98 3.19 0.64 -2.51
CA TRP A 98 1.95 1.38 -2.68
C TRP A 98 2.26 2.81 -3.07
N GLY A 99 1.36 3.44 -3.81
CA GLY A 99 1.54 4.84 -4.20
C GLY A 99 0.28 5.50 -4.72
N ILE A 100 0.16 6.80 -4.49
CA ILE A 100 -0.89 7.59 -5.14
C ILE A 100 -0.47 7.85 -6.59
N ALA A 101 -1.41 7.62 -7.50
CA ALA A 101 -1.28 7.97 -8.89
C ALA A 101 -2.56 8.68 -9.37
N HIS A 102 -2.54 9.09 -10.64
CA HIS A 102 -3.70 9.68 -11.29
C HIS A 102 -4.03 8.90 -12.55
N ARG A 103 -5.33 8.73 -12.80
CA ARG A 103 -5.87 8.12 -14.00
C ARG A 103 -6.86 9.03 -14.67
N LYS A 104 -6.90 8.97 -15.99
CA LYS A 104 -7.96 9.59 -16.79
C LYS A 104 -9.03 8.52 -17.03
N VAL A 105 -10.22 8.72 -16.48
CA VAL A 105 -11.40 7.88 -16.70
C VAL A 105 -12.50 8.78 -17.22
N GLU A 106 -13.05 8.45 -18.39
CA GLU A 106 -14.13 9.24 -19.03
C GLU A 106 -13.80 10.74 -19.14
N GLY A 107 -12.55 11.08 -19.47
CA GLY A 107 -12.10 12.46 -19.58
C GLY A 107 -11.66 13.11 -18.27
N GLN A 108 -12.04 12.57 -17.11
CA GLN A 108 -11.76 13.14 -15.80
C GLN A 108 -10.47 12.57 -15.19
N LYS A 109 -9.64 13.44 -14.59
CA LYS A 109 -8.46 13.03 -13.83
C LYS A 109 -8.89 12.67 -12.41
N ILE A 110 -8.73 11.40 -12.05
CA ILE A 110 -9.08 10.87 -10.74
C ILE A 110 -7.84 10.33 -10.02
N THR A 111 -7.81 10.50 -8.70
CA THR A 111 -6.78 9.94 -7.84
C THR A 111 -7.04 8.46 -7.59
N VAL A 112 -6.01 7.64 -7.80
CA VAL A 112 -6.04 6.20 -7.54
C VAL A 112 -4.93 5.82 -6.58
N LEU A 113 -5.15 4.75 -5.82
CA LEU A 113 -4.10 4.11 -5.04
C LEU A 113 -3.60 2.89 -5.80
N ARG A 114 -2.31 2.86 -6.12
CA ARG A 114 -1.67 1.70 -6.76
C ARG A 114 -1.17 0.74 -5.71
N ASP A 115 -1.53 -0.53 -5.90
CA ASP A 115 -0.93 -1.69 -5.25
C ASP A 115 0.05 -2.31 -6.26
N TYR A 116 1.35 -2.16 -6.02
CA TYR A 116 2.40 -2.67 -6.91
C TYR A 116 2.73 -4.13 -6.57
N SER A 117 3.00 -4.93 -7.60
CA SER A 117 3.51 -6.29 -7.49
C SER A 117 5.04 -6.34 -7.67
N GLY A 118 5.64 -7.49 -7.34
CA GLY A 118 7.10 -7.69 -7.38
C GLY A 118 7.74 -7.57 -8.76
N GLY A 119 6.95 -7.72 -9.83
CA GLY A 119 7.40 -7.58 -11.22
C GLY A 119 7.26 -6.17 -11.80
N GLY A 120 6.83 -5.18 -11.00
CA GLY A 120 6.56 -3.82 -11.48
C GLY A 120 5.15 -3.63 -12.07
N SER A 121 4.37 -4.70 -12.21
CA SER A 121 2.94 -4.60 -12.45
C SER A 121 2.21 -3.98 -11.27
N TYR A 122 1.00 -3.46 -11.50
CA TYR A 122 0.21 -2.83 -10.46
C TYR A 122 -1.28 -2.97 -10.74
N VAL A 123 -2.08 -2.82 -9.69
CA VAL A 123 -3.54 -2.66 -9.77
C VAL A 123 -3.88 -1.26 -9.28
N ASP A 124 -4.60 -0.49 -10.10
CA ASP A 124 -5.18 0.77 -9.66
C ASP A 124 -6.45 0.49 -8.84
N LEU A 125 -6.48 1.04 -7.63
CA LEU A 125 -7.61 1.00 -6.74
C LEU A 125 -8.31 2.37 -6.76
N PHE A 126 -9.63 2.36 -6.92
CA PHE A 126 -10.48 3.54 -7.08
C PHE A 126 -11.31 3.81 -5.83
N ARG A 127 -11.68 5.08 -5.56
CA ARG A 127 -12.55 5.42 -4.42
C ARG A 127 -14.00 4.98 -4.58
N SER A 128 -14.41 4.74 -5.82
CA SER A 128 -15.73 4.24 -6.20
C SER A 128 -15.58 2.99 -7.06
N PRO A 129 -16.58 2.10 -7.12
CA PRO A 129 -16.56 0.95 -8.02
C PRO A 129 -16.41 1.40 -9.48
N VAL A 130 -15.40 0.87 -10.16
CA VAL A 130 -15.19 1.05 -11.61
C VAL A 130 -15.22 -0.33 -12.25
N TYR A 131 -16.14 -0.57 -13.19
CA TYR A 131 -16.36 -1.87 -13.84
C TYR A 131 -15.33 -2.19 -14.93
N ARG A 132 -14.09 -1.76 -14.73
CA ARG A 132 -12.98 -1.99 -15.65
C ARG A 132 -11.69 -2.16 -14.86
N SER A 133 -10.92 -3.19 -15.22
CA SER A 133 -9.61 -3.42 -14.65
C SER A 133 -8.62 -2.41 -15.23
N TYR A 134 -7.94 -1.66 -14.36
CA TYR A 134 -6.81 -0.82 -14.74
C TYR A 134 -5.58 -1.32 -14.01
N GLY A 135 -4.66 -1.90 -14.77
CA GLY A 135 -3.38 -2.42 -14.30
C GLY A 135 -2.43 -2.59 -15.47
N SER A 136 -1.13 -2.72 -15.19
CA SER A 136 -0.18 -3.16 -16.21
C SER A 136 0.06 -4.66 -16.07
N ASN A 137 0.22 -5.36 -17.20
CA ASN A 137 0.71 -6.74 -17.20
C ASN A 137 2.14 -6.81 -16.66
#